data_AF-A0AAV0NZ35-F1
#
_entry.id   AF-A0AAV0NZ35-F1
#
_cell.length_a   1.000
_cell.length_b   1.000
_cell.length_c   1.000
_cell.angle_alpha   90.00
_cell.angle_beta   90.00
_cell.angle_gamma   90.00
#
_symmetry.space_group_name_H-M   'P 1'
#
loop_
_entity.id
_entity.type
_entity.pdbx_description
1 polymer ?
#
loop_
_entity_poly.entity_id
_entity_poly.type
_entity_poly.pdbx_seq_one_letter_code
_entity_poly.pdbx_strand_id
1 'polypeptide(L)'
;MVKSREAKVKNREAAGFGKDYLGLLLKAYHDEGQSNKISIEQLVDECKTLYVAGQETTNTLLSWMMGMIMNETLRLYSPAYSGFMRDVEDVNLFKPERFAEGVSKATNNNPIAFMPFGMGPHICAGFNFATNEAKITIAMILQRFTFRLSPGYVHSPFPVLAVRPEKGVQVIINAL
;
A
#
# COMPACT_ATOMS: atom_id res chain seq x y z
N MET A 1 8.85 21.26 -8.94
CA MET A 1 9.72 20.06 -8.94
C MET A 1 10.30 19.75 -10.33
N VAL A 2 9.48 19.52 -11.37
CA VAL A 2 9.93 19.20 -12.73
C VAL A 2 10.90 20.24 -13.32
N LYS A 3 10.48 21.50 -13.46
CA LYS A 3 11.31 22.59 -14.01
C LYS A 3 12.67 22.74 -13.31
N SER A 4 12.72 22.47 -12.01
CA SER A 4 13.97 22.51 -11.24
C SER A 4 14.93 21.39 -11.64
N ARG A 5 14.43 20.18 -11.89
CA ARG A 5 15.24 19.06 -12.38
C ARG A 5 15.73 19.30 -13.79
N GLU A 6 14.88 19.84 -14.65
CA GLU A 6 15.25 20.21 -16.03
C GLU A 6 16.31 21.30 -16.06
N ALA A 7 16.18 22.33 -15.24
CA ALA A 7 17.19 23.38 -15.10
C ALA A 7 18.55 22.81 -14.66
N LYS A 8 18.57 21.92 -13.66
CA LYS A 8 19.81 21.27 -13.19
C LYS A 8 20.51 20.46 -14.27
N VAL A 9 19.75 19.72 -15.09
CA VAL A 9 20.33 18.96 -16.22
C VAL A 9 20.85 19.92 -17.29
N LYS A 10 20.08 20.95 -17.64
CA LYS A 10 20.47 21.97 -18.64
C LYS A 10 21.75 22.72 -18.23
N ASN A 11 21.88 23.05 -16.95
CA ASN A 11 23.04 23.74 -16.38
C ASN A 11 24.24 22.80 -16.12
N ARG A 12 24.14 21.50 -16.46
CA ARG A 12 25.15 20.47 -16.17
C ARG A 12 25.46 20.29 -14.67
N GLU A 13 24.52 20.66 -13.80
CA GLU A 13 24.58 20.45 -12.36
C GLU A 13 24.14 19.03 -11.95
N ALA A 14 23.47 18.30 -12.85
CA ALA A 14 23.06 16.92 -12.64
C ALA A 14 23.25 16.08 -13.90
N ALA A 15 23.71 14.84 -13.74
CA ALA A 15 23.91 13.89 -14.84
C ALA A 15 22.61 13.35 -15.45
N GLY A 16 21.45 13.65 -14.85
CA GLY A 16 20.14 13.22 -15.34
C GLY A 16 19.02 13.65 -14.39
N PHE A 17 17.79 13.23 -14.68
CA PHE A 17 16.58 13.66 -13.96
C PHE A 17 16.35 12.96 -12.60
N GLY A 18 17.26 12.08 -12.19
CA GLY A 18 17.16 11.25 -10.98
C GLY A 18 16.86 9.78 -11.29
N LYS A 19 16.92 8.94 -10.24
CA LYS A 19 16.62 7.50 -10.31
C LYS A 19 15.25 7.14 -9.70
N ASP A 20 14.51 8.14 -9.20
CA ASP A 20 13.15 7.97 -8.69
C ASP A 20 12.12 7.91 -9.83
N TYR A 21 10.88 7.57 -9.49
CA TYR A 21 9.79 7.40 -10.45
C TYR A 21 9.60 8.62 -11.37
N LEU A 22 9.59 9.83 -10.81
CA LEU A 22 9.48 11.05 -11.63
C LEU A 22 10.70 11.24 -12.53
N GLY A 23 11.91 10.91 -12.05
CA GLY A 23 13.13 10.94 -12.85
C GLY A 23 13.07 9.99 -14.04
N LEU A 24 12.51 8.79 -13.85
CA LEU A 24 12.30 7.82 -14.92
C LEU A 24 11.26 8.31 -15.94
N LEU A 25 10.15 8.87 -15.49
CA LEU A 25 9.13 9.47 -16.37
C LEU A 25 9.69 10.64 -17.18
N LEU A 26 10.48 11.52 -16.54
CA LEU A 26 11.14 12.63 -17.24
C LEU A 26 12.14 12.14 -18.28
N LYS A 27 12.85 11.05 -17.99
CA LYS A 27 13.75 10.42 -18.97
C LYS A 27 12.98 9.89 -20.18
N ALA A 28 11.82 9.26 -19.98
CA ALA A 28 10.97 8.80 -21.08
C ALA A 28 10.35 9.96 -21.86
N TYR A 29 9.94 11.04 -21.20
CA TYR A 29 9.38 12.24 -21.83
C TYR A 29 10.40 12.95 -22.74
N HIS A 30 11.67 12.97 -22.32
CA HIS A 30 12.79 13.56 -23.07
C HIS A 30 13.51 12.55 -23.99
N ASP A 31 12.98 11.34 -24.19
CA ASP A 31 13.62 10.33 -25.06
C ASP A 31 13.56 10.76 -26.54
N GLU A 32 14.73 10.85 -27.17
CA GLU A 32 14.88 11.22 -28.59
C GLU A 32 14.59 10.04 -29.53
N GLY A 33 14.63 8.80 -29.03
CA GLY A 33 14.50 7.56 -29.81
C GLY A 33 13.09 7.19 -30.30
N GLN A 34 12.09 8.05 -30.10
CA GLN A 34 10.66 7.93 -30.47
C GLN A 34 9.88 6.70 -29.96
N SER A 35 10.49 5.53 -29.76
CA SER A 35 9.78 4.29 -29.43
C SER A 35 9.17 4.26 -28.03
N ASN A 36 9.78 4.96 -27.07
CA ASN A 36 9.32 5.02 -25.68
C ASN A 36 8.98 6.44 -25.20
N LYS A 37 8.87 7.40 -26.14
CA LYS A 37 8.58 8.79 -25.78
C LYS A 37 7.13 8.94 -25.34
N ILE A 38 6.93 9.41 -24.12
CA ILE A 38 5.60 9.70 -23.57
C ILE A 38 5.24 11.18 -23.75
N SER A 39 3.94 11.48 -23.81
CA SER A 39 3.46 12.87 -23.82
C SER A 39 3.47 13.50 -22.41
N ILE A 40 3.30 14.82 -22.33
CA ILE A 40 3.21 15.51 -21.03
C ILE A 40 1.94 15.11 -20.29
N GLU A 41 0.84 14.87 -21.02
CA GLU A 41 -0.42 14.38 -20.49
C GLU A 41 -0.22 13.00 -19.87
N GLN A 42 0.43 12.07 -20.59
CA GLN A 42 0.75 10.73 -20.07
C GLN A 42 1.64 10.81 -18.82
N LEU A 43 2.68 11.64 -18.83
CA LEU A 43 3.53 11.82 -17.64
C LEU A 43 2.71 12.28 -16.43
N VAL A 44 1.81 13.24 -16.63
CA VAL A 44 0.96 13.79 -15.57
C VAL A 44 -0.02 12.73 -15.08
N ASP A 45 -0.61 11.95 -15.97
CA ASP A 45 -1.59 10.92 -15.63
C ASP A 45 -0.95 9.72 -14.91
N GLU A 46 0.26 9.34 -15.28
CA GLU A 46 1.06 8.36 -14.54
C GLU A 46 1.36 8.84 -13.11
N CYS A 47 1.73 10.11 -12.93
CA CYS A 47 1.93 10.69 -11.60
C CYS A 47 0.64 10.69 -10.76
N LYS A 48 -0.50 11.07 -11.37
CA LYS A 48 -1.81 11.04 -10.69
C LYS A 48 -2.18 9.62 -10.30
N THR A 49 -2.00 8.67 -11.21
CA THR A 49 -2.31 7.25 -11.00
C THR A 49 -1.51 6.70 -9.83
N LEU A 50 -0.20 6.92 -9.80
CA LEU A 50 0.64 6.49 -8.68
C LEU A 50 0.20 7.12 -7.36
N TYR A 51 -0.06 8.43 -7.36
CA TYR A 51 -0.46 9.16 -6.15
C TYR A 51 -1.80 8.66 -5.59
N VAL A 52 -2.83 8.58 -6.43
CA VAL A 52 -4.17 8.14 -6.03
C VAL A 52 -4.17 6.67 -5.61
N ALA A 53 -3.52 5.80 -6.40
CA ALA A 53 -3.42 4.38 -6.05
C ALA A 53 -2.70 4.16 -4.72
N GLY A 54 -1.57 4.84 -4.51
CA GLY A 54 -0.81 4.76 -3.25
C GLY A 54 -1.59 5.32 -2.06
N GLN A 55 -2.17 6.51 -2.19
CA GLN A 55 -2.88 7.17 -1.09
C GLN A 55 -4.08 6.36 -0.61
N GLU A 56 -4.94 5.91 -1.53
CA GLU A 56 -6.15 5.17 -1.16
C GLU A 56 -5.82 3.81 -0.53
N THR A 57 -4.87 3.08 -1.11
CA THR A 57 -4.54 1.71 -0.66
C THR A 57 -3.69 1.70 0.60
N THR A 58 -2.61 2.49 0.67
CA THR A 58 -1.71 2.53 1.85
C THR A 58 -2.44 3.07 3.07
N ASN A 59 -3.21 4.16 2.96
CA ASN A 59 -3.92 4.73 4.13
C ASN A 59 -4.91 3.72 4.71
N THR A 60 -5.65 3.03 3.83
CA THR A 60 -6.59 2.00 4.21
C THR A 60 -5.88 0.83 4.89
N LEU A 61 -4.78 0.35 4.30
CA LEU A 61 -3.95 -0.72 4.85
C LEU A 61 -3.42 -0.37 6.25
N LEU A 62 -2.80 0.81 6.41
CA LEU A 62 -2.28 1.30 7.69
C LEU A 62 -3.38 1.42 8.75
N SER A 63 -4.55 1.95 8.38
CA SER A 63 -5.69 2.09 9.29
C SER A 63 -6.14 0.74 9.84
N TRP A 64 -6.26 -0.27 8.97
CA TRP A 64 -6.66 -1.61 9.40
C TRP A 64 -5.58 -2.34 10.19
N MET A 65 -4.31 -2.22 9.80
CA MET A 65 -3.20 -2.80 10.58
C MET A 65 -3.17 -2.24 11.99
N MET A 66 -3.28 -0.92 12.15
CA MET A 66 -3.38 -0.31 13.47
C MET A 66 -4.58 -0.85 14.24
N GLY A 67 -5.75 -0.89 13.61
CA GLY A 67 -6.98 -1.48 14.17
C GLY A 67 -6.76 -2.88 14.75
N MET A 68 -6.25 -3.78 13.92
CA MET A 68 -6.06 -5.19 14.25
C MET A 68 -5.00 -5.43 15.32
N ILE A 69 -3.92 -4.63 15.30
CA ILE A 69 -2.88 -4.69 16.37
C ILE A 69 -3.47 -4.31 17.73
N MET A 70 -4.43 -3.40 17.78
CA MET A 70 -5.08 -3.00 19.05
C MET A 70 -6.18 -3.97 19.49
N ASN A 71 -6.76 -4.74 18.57
CA ASN A 71 -7.86 -5.64 18.89
C ASN A 71 -7.93 -6.81 17.90
N GLU A 72 -7.51 -7.98 18.39
CA GLU A 72 -7.50 -9.26 17.67
C GLU A 72 -8.90 -9.77 17.30
N THR A 73 -9.96 -9.26 17.94
CA THR A 73 -11.34 -9.63 17.61
C THR A 73 -11.88 -8.87 16.40
N LEU A 74 -11.15 -7.89 15.86
CA LEU A 74 -11.55 -7.21 14.62
C LEU A 74 -11.41 -8.19 13.46
N ARG A 75 -12.56 -8.69 13.02
CA ARG A 75 -12.63 -9.58 11.88
C ARG A 75 -12.38 -8.79 10.60
N LEU A 76 -11.58 -9.34 9.69
CA LEU A 76 -11.44 -8.85 8.32
C LEU A 76 -12.78 -9.06 7.59
N TYR A 77 -13.80 -8.23 7.83
CA TYR A 77 -14.98 -8.21 6.97
C TYR A 77 -14.61 -7.50 5.67
N SER A 78 -14.14 -8.28 4.69
CA SER A 78 -14.02 -7.82 3.31
C SER A 78 -14.83 -8.72 2.39
N PRO A 79 -16.05 -8.30 2.01
CA PRO A 79 -16.82 -8.97 0.97
C PRO A 79 -16.05 -9.06 -0.37
N ALA A 80 -15.11 -8.15 -0.61
CA ALA A 80 -14.30 -8.08 -1.84
C ALA A 80 -13.14 -9.11 -1.88
N TYR A 81 -12.62 -9.57 -0.73
CA TYR A 81 -11.56 -10.59 -0.66
C TYR A 81 -12.06 -12.01 -0.36
N SER A 82 -13.38 -12.18 -0.14
CA SER A 82 -14.03 -13.48 0.09
C SER A 82 -13.88 -14.49 -1.06
N GLY A 83 -13.28 -14.08 -2.20
CA GLY A 83 -12.91 -14.98 -3.30
C GLY A 83 -11.59 -15.73 -3.11
N PHE A 84 -10.63 -15.19 -2.33
CA PHE A 84 -9.24 -15.64 -2.37
C PHE A 84 -8.76 -16.43 -1.16
N MET A 85 -9.60 -16.75 -0.17
CA MET A 85 -9.15 -17.51 1.01
C MET A 85 -10.29 -18.39 1.55
N ARG A 86 -10.94 -19.15 0.65
CA ARG A 86 -12.16 -19.93 0.95
C ARG A 86 -11.91 -21.24 1.71
N ASP A 87 -10.68 -21.73 1.73
CA ASP A 87 -10.33 -23.05 2.27
C ASP A 87 -9.40 -22.98 3.51
N VAL A 88 -9.38 -21.84 4.19
CA VAL A 88 -8.56 -21.63 5.39
C VAL A 88 -9.45 -21.46 6.61
N GLU A 89 -9.26 -22.31 7.62
CA GLU A 89 -10.01 -22.25 8.87
C GLU A 89 -9.76 -20.93 9.60
N ASP A 90 -10.81 -20.38 10.21
CA ASP A 90 -10.77 -19.10 10.94
C ASP A 90 -10.28 -17.91 10.10
N VAL A 91 -10.51 -17.90 8.78
CA VAL A 91 -10.08 -16.82 7.87
C VAL A 91 -10.53 -15.42 8.32
N ASN A 92 -11.67 -15.35 9.02
CA ASN A 92 -12.21 -14.09 9.52
C ASN A 92 -11.52 -13.60 10.81
N LEU A 93 -10.66 -14.40 11.44
CA LEU A 93 -9.95 -14.02 12.66
C LEU A 93 -8.57 -13.46 12.32
N PHE A 94 -8.21 -12.35 12.96
CA PHE A 94 -6.85 -11.82 12.89
C PHE A 94 -5.92 -12.72 13.71
N LYS A 95 -5.18 -13.60 13.02
CA LYS A 95 -4.21 -14.55 13.60
C LYS A 95 -2.85 -14.39 12.90
N PRO A 96 -2.00 -13.42 13.30
CA PRO A 96 -0.68 -13.21 12.69
C PRO A 96 0.19 -14.47 12.67
N GLU A 97 0.08 -15.29 13.71
CA GLU A 97 0.83 -16.54 13.92
C GLU A 97 0.56 -17.57 12.80
N ARG A 98 -0.55 -17.43 12.07
CA ARG A 98 -0.87 -18.25 10.89
C ARG A 98 0.26 -18.24 9.86
N PHE A 99 0.99 -17.14 9.75
CA PHE A 99 2.07 -16.95 8.79
C PHE A 99 3.46 -17.19 9.38
N ALA A 100 3.57 -17.66 10.63
CA ALA A 100 4.86 -17.88 11.31
C ALA A 100 5.77 -18.86 10.57
N GLU A 101 5.18 -19.85 9.89
CA GLU A 101 5.90 -20.86 9.08
C GLU A 101 5.84 -20.56 7.58
N GLY A 102 5.51 -19.32 7.22
CA GLY A 102 5.44 -18.85 5.84
C GLY A 102 4.07 -19.01 5.19
N VAL A 103 3.92 -18.33 4.04
CA VAL A 103 2.65 -18.25 3.30
C VAL A 103 2.18 -19.62 2.81
N SER A 104 3.08 -20.47 2.31
CA SER A 104 2.71 -21.79 1.80
C SER A 104 2.03 -22.66 2.85
N LYS A 105 2.52 -22.65 4.10
CA LYS A 105 1.86 -23.39 5.19
C LYS A 105 0.54 -22.74 5.58
N ALA A 106 0.51 -21.40 5.66
CA ALA A 106 -0.70 -20.63 5.97
C ALA A 106 -1.85 -20.88 4.97
N THR A 107 -1.52 -21.25 3.73
CA THR A 107 -2.47 -21.47 2.64
C THR A 107 -2.67 -22.93 2.26
N ASN A 108 -2.25 -23.90 3.09
CA ASN A 108 -2.33 -25.33 2.77
C ASN A 108 -1.69 -25.68 1.41
N ASN A 109 -0.58 -25.02 1.07
CA ASN A 109 0.13 -25.11 -0.21
C ASN A 109 -0.70 -24.68 -1.43
N ASN A 110 -1.79 -23.95 -1.24
CA ASN A 110 -2.56 -23.35 -2.31
C ASN A 110 -2.03 -21.92 -2.60
N PRO A 111 -1.29 -21.69 -3.69
CA PRO A 111 -0.68 -20.39 -3.97
C PRO A 111 -1.70 -19.31 -4.32
N ILE A 112 -2.88 -19.68 -4.83
CA ILE A 112 -3.95 -18.72 -5.16
C ILE A 112 -4.79 -18.35 -3.93
N ALA A 113 -4.57 -19.01 -2.79
CA ALA A 113 -5.29 -18.71 -1.56
C ALA A 113 -4.74 -17.49 -0.79
N PHE A 114 -3.67 -16.85 -1.28
CA PHE A 114 -3.16 -15.60 -0.73
C PHE A 114 -2.46 -14.77 -1.81
N MET A 115 -3.21 -13.87 -2.45
CA MET A 115 -2.70 -12.97 -3.49
C MET A 115 -3.02 -11.50 -3.19
N PRO A 116 -2.49 -10.92 -2.09
CA PRO A 116 -2.85 -9.57 -1.65
C PRO A 116 -2.50 -8.47 -2.68
N PHE A 117 -1.55 -8.74 -3.57
CA PHE A 117 -1.07 -7.81 -4.61
C PHE A 117 -1.40 -8.29 -6.03
N GLY A 118 -2.25 -9.32 -6.18
CA GLY A 118 -2.52 -9.96 -7.47
C GLY A 118 -1.42 -10.93 -7.92
N MET A 119 -1.48 -11.34 -9.19
CA MET A 119 -0.57 -12.33 -9.80
C MET A 119 -0.41 -12.06 -11.31
N GLY A 120 0.73 -12.45 -11.88
CA GLY A 120 0.98 -12.38 -13.32
C GLY A 120 1.38 -10.99 -13.83
N PRO A 121 1.20 -10.70 -15.13
CA PRO A 121 1.66 -9.45 -15.76
C PRO A 121 1.04 -8.16 -15.18
N HIS A 122 -0.10 -8.28 -14.50
CA HIS A 122 -0.81 -7.17 -13.85
C HIS A 122 -0.69 -7.19 -12.32
N ILE A 123 0.36 -7.84 -11.79
CA ILE A 123 0.69 -7.74 -10.36
C ILE A 123 0.88 -6.26 -9.97
N CYS A 124 0.49 -5.90 -8.75
CA CYS A 124 0.60 -4.54 -8.24
C CYS A 124 2.02 -3.98 -8.42
N ALA A 125 2.15 -2.93 -9.23
CA ALA A 125 3.43 -2.25 -9.44
C ALA A 125 4.02 -1.65 -8.15
N GLY A 126 3.16 -1.36 -7.16
CA GLY A 126 3.53 -0.82 -5.85
C GLY A 126 3.90 -1.84 -4.79
N PHE A 127 3.94 -3.15 -5.08
CA PHE A 127 4.12 -4.20 -4.07
C PHE A 127 5.26 -3.95 -3.07
N ASN A 128 6.47 -3.71 -3.58
CA ASN A 128 7.65 -3.47 -2.75
C ASN A 128 7.55 -2.16 -1.96
N PHE A 129 7.02 -1.11 -2.61
CA PHE A 129 6.87 0.20 -1.99
C PHE A 129 5.87 0.14 -0.83
N ALA A 130 4.66 -0.38 -1.07
CA ALA A 130 3.61 -0.52 -0.07
C ALA A 130 4.04 -1.40 1.11
N THR A 131 4.74 -2.51 0.85
CA THR A 131 5.25 -3.40 1.92
C THR A 131 6.27 -2.70 2.80
N ASN A 132 7.22 -1.97 2.20
CA ASN A 132 8.24 -1.23 2.96
C ASN A 132 7.64 -0.06 3.73
N GLU A 133 6.76 0.71 3.09
CA GLU A 133 6.06 1.83 3.70
C GLU A 133 5.24 1.38 4.90
N ALA A 134 4.47 0.29 4.78
CA ALA A 134 3.72 -0.32 5.86
C ALA A 134 4.61 -0.71 7.04
N LYS A 135 5.69 -1.47 6.78
CA LYS A 135 6.61 -1.94 7.83
C LYS A 135 7.28 -0.79 8.56
N ILE A 136 7.84 0.18 7.83
CA ILE A 136 8.55 1.31 8.40
C ILE A 136 7.59 2.17 9.22
N THR A 137 6.42 2.49 8.65
CA THR A 137 5.44 3.36 9.32
C THR A 137 4.95 2.73 10.62
N ILE A 138 4.51 1.47 10.58
CA ILE A 138 4.03 0.77 11.78
C ILE A 138 5.16 0.61 12.81
N ALA A 139 6.38 0.24 12.39
CA ALA A 139 7.51 0.13 13.31
C ALA A 139 7.84 1.46 13.99
N MET A 140 7.90 2.56 13.23
CA MET A 140 8.18 3.90 13.78
C MET A 140 7.10 4.37 14.76
N ILE A 141 5.83 4.06 14.48
CA ILE A 141 4.70 4.41 15.32
C ILE A 141 4.73 3.60 16.63
N LEU A 142 4.84 2.27 16.54
CA LEU A 142 4.83 1.37 17.70
C LEU A 142 6.05 1.55 18.61
N GLN A 143 7.18 2.05 18.10
CA GLN A 143 8.36 2.37 18.91
C GLN A 143 8.17 3.59 19.82
N ARG A 144 7.16 4.44 19.58
CA ARG A 144 7.01 5.73 20.27
C ARG A 144 5.68 5.89 21.00
N PHE A 145 4.70 5.06 20.67
CA PHE A 145 3.34 5.23 21.15
C PHE A 145 2.71 3.89 21.52
N THR A 146 1.83 3.94 22.51
CA THR A 146 0.85 2.88 22.80
C THR A 146 -0.53 3.32 22.38
N PHE A 147 -1.35 2.36 21.98
CA PHE A 147 -2.66 2.60 21.42
C PHE A 147 -3.71 1.79 22.15
N ARG A 148 -4.90 2.38 22.30
CA ARG A 148 -6.12 1.68 22.71
C ARG A 148 -7.27 2.13 21.82
N LEU A 149 -8.20 1.22 21.54
CA LEU A 149 -9.44 1.60 20.85
C LEU A 149 -10.22 2.60 21.71
N SER A 150 -10.74 3.64 21.07
CA SER A 150 -11.66 4.58 21.71
C SER A 150 -12.94 3.82 22.11
N PRO A 151 -13.55 4.12 23.27
CA PRO A 151 -14.89 3.62 23.60
C PRO A 151 -15.97 3.98 22.57
N GLY A 152 -15.73 5.05 21.80
CA GLY A 152 -16.60 5.49 20.70
C GLY A 152 -16.34 4.79 19.35
N TYR A 153 -15.39 3.84 19.30
CA TYR A 153 -15.07 3.13 18.07
C TYR A 153 -16.25 2.28 17.61
N VAL A 154 -16.62 2.43 16.33
CA VAL A 154 -17.66 1.63 15.67
C VAL A 154 -17.02 0.90 14.48
N HIS A 155 -17.03 -0.43 14.55
CA HIS A 155 -16.53 -1.26 13.46
C HIS A 155 -17.52 -1.26 12.28
N SER A 156 -17.27 -0.42 11.28
CA SER A 156 -18.09 -0.28 10.06
C SER A 156 -17.22 -0.33 8.80
N PRO A 157 -16.93 -1.52 8.24
CA PRO A 157 -16.21 -1.63 6.99
C PRO A 157 -17.09 -1.20 5.81
N PHE A 158 -16.58 -0.31 4.96
CA PHE A 158 -17.31 0.22 3.81
C PHE A 158 -16.52 -0.03 2.51
N PRO A 159 -17.08 -0.80 1.56
CA PRO A 159 -16.41 -1.09 0.30
C PRO A 159 -16.53 0.09 -0.67
N VAL A 160 -15.39 0.66 -1.06
CA VAL A 160 -15.30 1.60 -2.20
C VAL A 160 -14.32 1.01 -3.21
N LEU A 161 -13.17 1.66 -3.45
CA LEU A 161 -12.05 1.10 -4.19
C LEU A 161 -11.28 0.07 -3.35
N ALA A 162 -11.05 0.41 -2.08
CA ALA A 162 -10.60 -0.50 -1.04
C ALA A 162 -11.64 -0.52 0.08
N VAL A 163 -11.66 -1.59 0.89
CA VAL A 163 -12.50 -1.63 2.09
C VAL A 163 -11.89 -0.71 3.12
N ARG A 164 -12.55 0.39 3.44
CA ARG A 164 -12.07 1.38 4.42
C ARG A 164 -12.97 1.41 5.66
N PRO A 165 -12.48 1.86 6.83
CA PRO A 165 -13.33 2.09 7.98
C PRO A 165 -14.20 3.33 7.74
N GLU A 166 -15.52 3.16 7.59
CA GLU A 166 -16.48 4.24 7.28
C GLU A 166 -16.37 5.42 8.25
N LYS A 167 -16.24 5.10 9.53
CA LYS A 167 -16.17 6.05 10.65
C LYS A 167 -14.73 6.27 11.15
N GLY A 168 -13.74 5.79 10.40
CA GLY A 168 -12.33 5.77 10.81
C GLY A 168 -12.03 4.75 11.92
N VAL A 169 -10.74 4.58 12.22
CA VAL A 169 -10.29 3.83 13.40
C VAL A 169 -9.96 4.84 14.49
N GLN A 170 -10.93 5.08 15.37
CA GLN A 170 -10.78 6.02 16.48
C GLN A 170 -9.95 5.39 17.60
N VAL A 171 -8.84 6.04 17.93
CA VAL A 171 -7.87 5.52 18.88
C VAL A 171 -7.51 6.56 19.93
N ILE A 172 -7.15 6.08 21.10
CA ILE A 172 -6.49 6.85 22.14
C ILE A 172 -5.00 6.53 22.04
N ILE A 173 -4.18 7.57 21.89
CA ILE A 173 -2.72 7.46 21.71
C ILE A 173 -2.06 7.99 22.97
N ASN A 174 -1.11 7.23 23.53
CA ASN A 174 -0.23 7.70 24.60
C ASN A 174 1.22 7.59 24.13
N ALA A 175 2.04 8.60 24.42
CA ALA A 175 3.48 8.46 24.25
C ALA A 175 4.02 7.38 25.20
N LEU A 176 5.03 6.64 24.74
CA LEU A 176 5.79 5.70 25.57
C LEU A 176 6.69 6.43 26.57
#